data_AF-A0A3M5J7L9-F1
#
_entry.id   AF-A0A3M5J7L9-F1
#
_cell.length_a   1.000
_cell.length_b   1.000
_cell.length_c   1.000
_cell.angle_alpha   90.00
_cell.angle_beta   90.00
_cell.angle_gamma   90.00
#
_symmetry.space_group_name_H-M   'P 1'
#
loop_
_entity.id
_entity.type
_entity.pdbx_description
1 polymer ?
#
loop_
_entity_poly.entity_id
_entity_poly.type
_entity_poly.pdbx_seq_one_letter_code
_entity_poly.pdbx_strand_id
1 'polypeptide(L)' 'MDDTMELVKQALLAQFDIETADIKPTSNIAEDFNGSSLDAIEFIMALEVEFEIDIPDEEVEKFKETLN' A
#
# COMPACT_ATOMS: atom_id res chain seq x y z
N MET A 1 2.82 -14.28 -13.96
CA MET A 1 4.03 -13.96 -13.16
C MET A 1 4.18 -12.44 -13.09
N ASP A 2 3.10 -11.74 -12.75
CA ASP A 2 3.07 -10.32 -12.35
C ASP A 2 1.84 -10.06 -11.45
N ASP A 3 1.25 -11.13 -10.90
CA ASP A 3 -0.07 -11.10 -10.29
C ASP A 3 -0.06 -10.34 -8.95
N THR A 4 1.10 -10.33 -8.25
CA THR A 4 1.28 -9.60 -6.99
C THR A 4 1.12 -8.10 -7.17
N MET A 5 1.75 -7.49 -8.19
CA MET A 5 1.67 -6.06 -8.38
C MET A 5 0.28 -5.62 -8.87
N GLU A 6 -0.41 -6.49 -9.59
CA GLU A 6 -1.78 -6.22 -10.06
C GLU A 6 -2.79 -6.29 -8.91
N LEU A 7 -2.64 -7.24 -7.99
CA LEU A 7 -3.41 -7.32 -6.74
C LEU A 7 -3.17 -6.10 -5.83
N VAL A 8 -1.91 -5.73 -5.62
CA VAL A 8 -1.52 -4.53 -4.84
C VAL A 8 -2.14 -3.28 -5.47
N LYS A 9 -2.11 -3.16 -6.81
CA LYS A 9 -2.75 -2.06 -7.52
C LYS A 9 -4.26 -2.06 -7.30
N GLN A 10 -4.95 -3.20 -7.45
CA GLN A 10 -6.40 -3.27 -7.25
C GLN A 10 -6.81 -2.89 -5.83
N ALA A 11 -6.06 -3.34 -4.81
CA ALA A 11 -6.30 -2.95 -3.43
C ALA A 11 -6.11 -1.43 -3.22
N LEU A 12 -5.07 -0.83 -3.83
CA LEU A 12 -4.87 0.62 -3.79
C LEU A 12 -5.98 1.40 -4.51
N LEU A 13 -6.47 0.94 -5.67
CA LEU A 13 -7.60 1.57 -6.38
C LEU A 13 -8.93 1.47 -5.60
N ALA A 14 -9.08 0.42 -4.80
CA ALA A 14 -10.28 0.19 -4.01
C ALA A 14 -10.29 1.05 -2.74
N GLN A 15 -9.12 1.25 -2.12
CA GLN A 15 -8.95 2.00 -0.88
C GLN A 15 -8.73 3.50 -1.14
N PHE A 16 -8.03 3.85 -2.21
CA PHE A 16 -7.70 5.21 -2.62
C PHE A 16 -8.35 5.54 -3.97
N ASP A 17 -8.93 6.72 -4.12
CA ASP A 17 -9.58 7.18 -5.36
C ASP A 17 -8.52 7.65 -6.38
N ILE A 18 -7.74 6.70 -6.87
CA ILE A 18 -6.55 6.91 -7.73
C ILE A 18 -6.65 6.04 -8.98
N GLU A 19 -5.91 6.37 -10.03
CA GLU A 19 -5.87 5.56 -11.26
C GLU A 19 -4.67 4.60 -11.29
N THR A 20 -4.81 3.48 -12.01
CA THR A 20 -3.72 2.49 -12.17
C THR A 20 -2.47 3.08 -12.83
N ALA A 21 -2.65 4.16 -13.59
CA ALA A 21 -1.58 4.91 -14.24
C ALA A 21 -0.75 5.73 -13.25
N ASP A 22 -1.35 6.13 -12.13
CA ASP A 22 -0.70 6.93 -11.08
C ASP A 22 0.05 6.04 -10.07
N ILE A 23 -0.28 4.74 -10.01
CA ILE A 23 0.40 3.78 -9.13
C ILE A 23 1.75 3.38 -9.72
N LYS A 24 2.82 3.96 -9.19
CA LYS A 24 4.21 3.58 -9.49
C LYS A 24 4.80 2.76 -8.34
N PRO A 25 5.78 1.89 -8.61
CA PRO A 25 6.54 1.20 -7.56
C PRO A 25 7.26 2.15 -6.61
N THR A 26 7.46 3.40 -7.04
CA THR A 26 8.11 4.47 -6.28
C THR A 26 7.12 5.51 -5.76
N SER A 27 5.82 5.28 -5.92
CA SER A 27 4.78 6.20 -5.43
C SER A 27 4.71 6.18 -3.91
N ASN A 28 4.45 7.34 -3.32
CA ASN A 28 4.27 7.49 -1.88
C ASN A 28 2.77 7.54 -1.54
N ILE A 29 2.29 6.65 -0.67
CA ILE A 29 0.87 6.57 -0.32
C ILE A 29 0.35 7.87 0.33
N ALA A 30 1.15 8.58 1.14
CA ALA A 30 0.70 9.86 1.72
C ALA A 30 0.65 10.96 0.67
N GLU A 31 1.73 11.11 -0.10
CA GLU A 31 1.88 12.26 -0.99
C GLU A 31 1.09 12.10 -2.30
N ASP A 32 1.11 10.90 -2.89
CA ASP A 32 0.46 10.64 -4.18
C ASP A 32 -1.01 10.23 -4.01
N PHE A 33 -1.35 9.53 -2.92
CA PHE A 33 -2.70 8.97 -2.73
C PHE A 33 -3.48 9.66 -1.60
N ASN A 34 -2.93 10.72 -0.99
CA ASN A 34 -3.51 11.41 0.17
C ASN A 34 -3.91 10.44 1.31
N GLY A 35 -3.22 9.30 1.41
CA GLY A 35 -3.50 8.29 2.41
C GLY A 35 -3.02 8.72 3.78
N SER A 36 -3.85 8.47 4.79
CA SER A 36 -3.42 8.63 6.18
C SER A 36 -2.51 7.48 6.61
N SER A 37 -1.79 7.67 7.71
CA SER A 37 -1.00 6.60 8.33
C SER A 37 -1.85 5.40 8.78
N LEU A 38 -3.16 5.58 8.93
CA LEU A 38 -4.11 4.52 9.26
C LEU A 38 -4.46 3.69 8.01
N ASP A 39 -4.66 4.36 6.87
CA ASP A 39 -4.94 3.70 5.58
C ASP A 39 -3.76 2.83 5.13
N ALA A 40 -2.52 3.27 5.39
CA ALA A 40 -1.33 2.48 5.11
C ALA A 40 -1.24 1.20 5.97
N ILE A 41 -1.65 1.26 7.25
CA ILE A 41 -1.70 0.06 8.11
C ILE A 41 -2.78 -0.91 7.62
N GLU A 42 -3.98 -0.40 7.33
CA GLU A 42 -5.07 -1.24 6.82
C GLU A 42 -4.67 -1.92 5.51
N PHE A 43 -3.98 -1.19 4.63
CA PHE A 43 -3.45 -1.73 3.38
C PHE A 43 -2.42 -2.85 3.61
N ILE A 44 -1.45 -2.63 4.50
CA ILE A 44 -0.44 -3.64 4.85
C ILE A 44 -1.11 -4.89 5.45
N MET A 45 -2.04 -4.72 6.39
CA MET A 45 -2.77 -5.85 6.97
C MET A 45 -3.60 -6.62 5.93
N ALA A 46 -4.22 -5.92 4.98
CA ALA A 46 -4.94 -6.56 3.88
C ALA A 46 -3.99 -7.38 3.00
N LEU A 47 -2.78 -6.87 2.72
CA LEU A 47 -1.76 -7.60 1.97
C LEU A 47 -1.23 -8.82 2.76
N GLU A 48 -0.99 -8.69 4.06
CA GLU A 48 -0.57 -9.83 4.90
C GLU A 48 -1.56 -10.99 4.84
N VAL A 49 -2.86 -10.68 4.93
CA VAL A 49 -3.93 -11.69 4.87
C VAL A 49 -4.08 -12.25 3.46
N GLU A 50 -4.10 -11.41 2.43
CA GLU A 50 -4.33 -11.84 1.03
C GLU A 50 -3.17 -12.69 0.50
N PHE A 51 -1.93 -12.38 0.90
CA PHE A 51 -0.74 -13.09 0.46
C PHE A 51 -0.24 -14.14 1.46
N GLU A 52 -0.91 -14.30 2.60
CA GLU A 52 -0.46 -15.14 3.72
C GLU A 52 1.00 -14.86 4.11
N ILE A 53 1.38 -13.58 4.13
CA ILE A 53 2.72 -13.10 4.50
C ILE A 53 2.67 -12.35 5.84
N ASP A 54 3.77 -12.39 6.59
CA ASP A 54 3.97 -11.52 7.74
C ASP A 54 4.94 -10.40 7.35
N ILE A 55 4.48 -9.15 7.36
CA ILE A 55 5.32 -7.98 7.13
C ILE A 55 5.86 -7.54 8.50
N PRO A 56 7.18 -7.52 8.70
CA PRO A 56 7.75 -7.15 9.99
C PRO A 56 7.43 -5.69 10.34
N ASP A 57 7.16 -5.44 11.63
CA ASP A 57 6.80 -4.12 12.16
C ASP A 57 7.78 -3.01 11.73
N GLU A 58 9.08 -3.32 11.58
CA GLU A 58 10.08 -2.35 11.10
C GLU A 58 9.77 -1.82 9.69
N GLU A 59 9.26 -2.67 8.80
CA GLU A 59 8.86 -2.26 7.44
C GLU A 59 7.54 -1.48 7.47
N VAL A 60 6.63 -1.83 8.39
CA VAL A 60 5.39 -1.08 8.64
C VAL A 60 5.68 0.30 9.22
N GLU A 61 6.63 0.41 10.16
CA GLU A 61 7.07 1.68 10.74
C GLU A 61 7.78 2.56 9.72
N LYS A 62 8.64 2.00 8.86
CA LYS A 62 9.22 2.76 7.75
C LYS A 62 8.13 3.32 6.85
N PHE A 63 7.12 2.52 6.54
CA PHE A 63 5.96 2.98 5.79
C PHE A 63 5.28 4.18 6.46
N LYS A 64 5.09 4.15 7.80
CA LYS A 64 4.54 5.28 8.58
C LYS A 64 5.43 6.52 8.58
N GLU A 65 6.75 6.37 8.69
CA GLU A 65 7.69 7.50 8.74
C GLU A 65 7.75 8.28 7.43
N THR A 66 7.59 7.62 6.28
CA THR A 66 7.51 8.29 4.96
C THR A 66 6.24 9.11 4.73
N LEU A 67 5.26 9.06 5.65
CA LEU A 67 3.98 9.78 5.56
C LEU A 67 3.94 11.08 6.40
N ASN A 68 5.04 11.43 7.10
CA ASN A 68 5.15 12.62 7.95
C ASN A 68 5.63 13.87 7.22
#